data_AF-A0A1B0DIX9-F1
#
_entry.id   AF-A0A1B0DIX9-F1
#
_cell.length_a   1.000
_cell.length_b   1.000
_cell.length_c   1.000
_cell.angle_alpha   90.00
_cell.angle_beta   90.00
_cell.angle_gamma   90.00
#
_symmetry.space_group_name_H-M   'P 1'
#
loop_
_entity.id
_entity.type
_entity.pdbx_description
1 polymer ?
#
loop_
_entity_poly.entity_id
_entity_poly.type
_entity_poly.pdbx_seq_one_letter_code
_entity_poly.pdbx_strand_id
1 'polypeptide(L)'
;MLKNSARLSFLCLAAQRIVLRGETQRQMLKIIGPAWMAQVRGKKDESSSNLSALFKPVPVKSNPDDINIGAELTGTLDKAELLKVLNKFSQKREIKMLCMENGLDIYLQQQAFASFRRYCMEAENLPADLHITVSDILQGAGHVDDIFPYFLRHAKQIFPHLDCMDDLKKISDLRTPANWYPNARAINRKIIFHSGPTNSGKTYHAMERFLTAKSGVYCGPLKLLATEVFHKSNERGTSCDLITGEERKFARGDGSPSAHVSCTVEMTSVTNP
;
A
#
# COMPACT_ATOMS: atom_id res chain seq x y z
N MET A 1 23.69 -50.95 1.18
CA MET A 1 22.57 -51.89 1.38
C MET A 1 21.27 -51.08 1.35
N LEU A 2 20.72 -50.73 0.19
CA LEU A 2 19.78 -51.52 -0.63
C LEU A 2 18.59 -52.08 0.16
N LYS A 3 17.44 -51.40 0.02
CA LYS A 3 16.10 -51.89 -0.37
C LYS A 3 15.23 -50.63 -0.55
N ASN A 4 14.98 -50.14 -1.78
CA ASN A 4 13.97 -50.59 -2.75
C ASN A 4 12.63 -50.90 -2.05
N SER A 5 11.46 -50.41 -2.48
CA SER A 5 11.02 -50.21 -3.86
C SER A 5 9.70 -49.42 -3.88
N ALA A 6 9.54 -48.51 -4.83
CA ALA A 6 8.48 -48.51 -5.85
C ALA A 6 7.27 -47.62 -5.52
N ARG A 7 6.72 -46.81 -6.43
CA ARG A 7 6.96 -46.59 -7.88
C ARG A 7 6.20 -45.29 -8.25
N LEU A 8 6.79 -44.42 -9.05
CA LEU A 8 6.41 -44.10 -10.46
C LEU A 8 4.95 -43.62 -10.60
N SER A 9 4.58 -42.57 -11.34
CA SER A 9 5.16 -41.82 -12.47
C SER A 9 4.08 -40.78 -12.82
N PHE A 10 4.37 -39.56 -13.27
CA PHE A 10 4.46 -39.25 -14.69
C PHE A 10 5.05 -37.86 -14.92
N LEU A 11 5.99 -37.80 -15.84
CA LEU A 11 6.65 -36.64 -16.44
C LEU A 11 5.83 -36.06 -17.61
N CYS A 12 6.10 -34.79 -17.89
CA CYS A 12 6.06 -34.12 -19.21
C CYS A 12 4.72 -33.97 -19.96
N LEU A 13 4.35 -32.72 -20.25
CA LEU A 13 4.39 -32.08 -21.58
C LEU A 13 3.92 -30.62 -21.39
N ALA A 14 4.78 -29.62 -21.54
CA ALA A 14 5.03 -28.92 -22.80
C ALA A 14 3.77 -28.28 -23.42
N ALA A 15 3.77 -26.94 -23.42
CA ALA A 15 3.19 -26.05 -24.42
C ALA A 15 1.74 -26.25 -24.85
N GLN A 16 0.88 -25.28 -24.50
CA GLN A 16 0.07 -24.57 -25.49
C GLN A 16 -0.54 -23.29 -24.90
N ARG A 17 -0.07 -22.16 -25.43
CA ARG A 17 -0.85 -20.92 -25.52
C ARG A 17 -2.13 -21.23 -26.28
N ILE A 18 -3.29 -21.08 -25.65
CA ILE A 18 -4.54 -20.87 -26.36
C ILE A 18 -5.30 -19.71 -25.69
N VAL A 19 -5.40 -18.63 -26.46
CA VAL A 19 -6.29 -17.50 -26.30
C VAL A 19 -7.72 -18.02 -26.42
N LEU A 20 -8.59 -17.77 -25.43
CA LEU A 20 -10.04 -17.84 -25.61
C LEU A 20 -10.72 -16.64 -24.95
N ARG A 21 -11.06 -15.66 -25.79
CA ARG A 21 -12.17 -14.74 -25.61
C ARG A 21 -13.49 -15.50 -25.80
N GLY A 22 -14.52 -15.08 -25.07
CA GLY A 22 -15.88 -15.07 -25.58
C GLY A 22 -16.78 -16.23 -25.17
N GLU A 23 -17.74 -15.90 -24.31
CA GLU A 23 -19.13 -16.39 -24.35
C GLU A 23 -19.38 -17.89 -24.25
N THR A 24 -19.80 -18.32 -23.04
CA THR A 24 -20.92 -19.27 -22.92
C THR A 24 -21.51 -19.23 -21.51
N GLN A 25 -22.46 -18.31 -21.31
CA GLN A 25 -23.51 -18.51 -20.31
C GLN A 25 -24.55 -19.46 -20.93
N ARG A 26 -24.66 -20.68 -20.40
CA ARG A 26 -25.96 -21.35 -20.10
C ARG A 26 -25.73 -22.74 -19.50
N GLN A 27 -26.35 -22.91 -18.33
CA GLN A 27 -26.92 -24.13 -17.78
C GLN A 27 -25.99 -25.30 -17.43
N MET A 28 -25.65 -25.38 -16.14
CA MET A 28 -25.78 -26.66 -15.42
C MET A 28 -26.45 -26.41 -14.07
N LEU A 29 -27.75 -26.71 -13.99
CA LEU A 29 -28.45 -26.88 -12.72
C LEU A 29 -27.99 -28.20 -12.10
N LYS A 30 -27.36 -28.14 -10.92
CA LYS A 30 -27.36 -29.24 -9.95
C LYS A 30 -27.81 -28.71 -8.60
N ILE A 31 -28.87 -29.33 -8.11
CA ILE A 31 -29.61 -29.09 -6.88
C ILE A 31 -28.83 -29.70 -5.71
N ILE A 32 -28.37 -28.89 -4.75
CA ILE A 32 -28.05 -29.30 -3.37
C ILE A 32 -28.27 -28.09 -2.43
N GLY A 33 -29.30 -28.16 -1.56
CA GLY A 33 -29.43 -27.56 -0.21
C GLY A 33 -29.27 -26.03 0.01
N PRO A 34 -29.93 -25.43 1.04
CA PRO A 34 -29.86 -24.00 1.29
C PRO A 34 -28.54 -23.64 2.00
N ALA A 35 -27.44 -23.63 1.26
CA ALA A 35 -26.23 -22.96 1.68
C ALA A 35 -26.39 -21.47 1.36
N TRP A 36 -26.35 -20.64 2.39
CA TRP A 36 -26.23 -19.19 2.29
C TRP A 36 -25.15 -18.81 1.25
N MET A 37 -25.57 -18.44 0.05
CA MET A 37 -24.71 -17.75 -0.91
C MET A 37 -24.54 -16.34 -0.38
N ALA A 38 -23.42 -16.10 0.31
CA ALA A 38 -22.94 -14.74 0.49
C ALA A 38 -22.67 -14.17 -0.92
N GLN A 39 -23.59 -13.33 -1.41
CA GLN A 39 -23.30 -12.47 -2.54
C GLN A 39 -22.16 -11.54 -2.13
N VAL A 40 -20.93 -11.92 -2.46
CA VAL A 40 -19.83 -10.96 -2.55
C VAL A 40 -20.20 -10.04 -3.70
N ARG A 41 -20.86 -8.93 -3.36
CA ARG A 41 -21.12 -7.83 -4.26
C ARG A 41 -19.76 -7.17 -4.52
N GLY A 42 -18.98 -7.76 -5.42
CA GLY A 42 -17.81 -7.12 -6.00
C GLY A 42 -18.32 -5.87 -6.68
N LYS A 43 -18.10 -4.72 -6.05
CA LYS A 43 -18.31 -3.42 -6.66
C LYS A 43 -17.44 -3.41 -7.92
N LYS A 44 -18.04 -3.21 -9.08
CA LYS A 44 -17.32 -3.05 -10.35
C LYS A 44 -16.25 -1.97 -10.11
N ASP A 45 -14.98 -2.29 -10.32
CA ASP A 45 -13.84 -1.40 -10.10
C ASP A 45 -13.89 -0.21 -11.09
N GLU A 46 -14.72 0.79 -10.78
CA GLU A 46 -14.66 2.11 -11.41
C GLU A 46 -13.53 2.98 -10.84
N SER A 47 -12.74 2.44 -9.90
CA SER A 47 -11.64 3.13 -9.20
C SER A 47 -10.33 3.19 -10.00
N SER A 48 -10.16 2.34 -11.01
CA SER A 48 -8.88 2.22 -11.73
C SER A 48 -8.54 3.45 -12.60
N SER A 49 -9.53 4.27 -12.96
CA SER A 49 -9.31 5.37 -13.90
C SER A 49 -8.63 6.60 -13.28
N ASN A 50 -8.42 6.64 -11.95
CA ASN A 50 -7.88 7.86 -11.31
C ASN A 50 -6.89 7.63 -10.17
N LEU A 51 -6.30 6.42 -10.02
CA LEU A 51 -5.27 6.19 -9.01
C LEU A 51 -4.07 7.14 -9.22
N SER A 52 -3.74 7.39 -10.47
CA SER A 52 -2.64 8.27 -10.86
C SER A 52 -2.85 9.73 -10.47
N ALA A 53 -4.09 10.17 -10.23
CA ALA A 53 -4.36 11.51 -9.73
C ALA A 53 -3.96 11.71 -8.26
N LEU A 54 -3.67 10.64 -7.51
CA LEU A 54 -3.09 10.76 -6.18
C LEU A 54 -1.64 11.24 -6.22
N PHE A 55 -0.93 10.96 -7.32
CA PHE A 55 0.46 11.34 -7.47
C PHE A 55 0.56 12.78 -7.97
N LYS A 56 0.90 13.68 -7.05
CA LYS A 56 1.13 15.08 -7.37
C LYS A 56 2.57 15.27 -7.89
N PRO A 57 2.76 15.97 -9.02
CA PRO A 57 4.08 16.17 -9.59
C PRO A 57 4.95 17.04 -8.67
N VAL A 58 6.17 16.58 -8.40
CA VAL A 58 7.19 17.35 -7.69
C VAL A 58 7.89 18.29 -8.68
N PRO A 59 8.09 19.58 -8.35
CA PRO A 59 8.82 20.49 -9.21
C PRO A 59 10.31 20.10 -9.27
N VAL A 60 10.83 19.92 -10.48
CA VAL A 60 12.25 19.66 -10.73
C VAL A 60 12.92 20.99 -11.11
N LYS A 61 13.95 21.40 -10.34
CA LYS A 61 14.75 22.59 -10.64
C LYS A 61 16.05 22.19 -11.33
N SER A 62 16.59 23.07 -12.17
CA SER A 62 17.97 22.96 -12.66
C SER A 62 18.95 23.07 -11.49
N ASN A 63 20.03 22.29 -11.54
CA ASN A 63 21.06 22.35 -10.52
C ASN A 63 21.99 23.53 -10.82
N PRO A 64 22.22 24.48 -9.90
CA PRO A 64 23.13 25.61 -10.15
C PRO A 64 24.60 25.17 -10.38
N ASP A 65 24.96 23.95 -9.95
CA ASP A 65 26.29 23.37 -10.17
C ASP A 65 26.43 22.72 -11.55
N ASP A 66 25.38 22.68 -12.38
CA ASP A 66 25.48 22.19 -13.76
C ASP A 66 26.29 23.20 -14.58
N ILE A 67 27.60 22.93 -14.70
CA ILE A 67 28.52 23.69 -15.55
C ILE A 67 28.12 23.47 -17.01
N ASN A 68 28.24 24.51 -17.84
CA ASN A 68 27.87 24.50 -19.25
C ASN A 68 28.83 23.68 -20.16
N ILE A 69 29.34 22.55 -19.65
CA ILE A 69 30.26 21.65 -20.36
C ILE A 69 29.63 21.16 -21.68
N GLY A 70 28.31 20.94 -21.70
CA GLY A 70 27.60 20.51 -22.90
C GLY A 70 27.71 21.52 -24.05
N ALA A 71 27.50 22.81 -23.77
CA ALA A 71 27.64 23.84 -24.79
C ALA A 71 29.11 24.12 -25.15
N GLU A 72 30.03 23.94 -24.22
CA GLU A 72 31.47 24.02 -24.52
C GLU A 72 31.90 22.93 -25.51
N LEU A 73 31.36 21.73 -25.38
CA LEU A 73 31.72 20.59 -26.22
C LEU A 73 31.03 20.59 -27.59
N THR A 74 29.77 21.03 -27.65
CA THR A 74 28.91 20.84 -28.84
C THR A 74 28.27 22.13 -29.37
N GLY A 75 28.58 23.28 -28.78
CA GLY A 75 27.97 24.58 -29.11
C GLY A 75 26.58 24.76 -28.47
N THR A 76 25.96 25.92 -28.72
CA THR A 76 24.62 26.22 -28.18
C THR A 76 23.52 25.50 -28.97
N LEU A 77 22.52 24.94 -28.27
CA LEU A 77 21.36 24.32 -28.90
C LEU A 77 20.36 25.35 -29.42
N ASP A 78 19.87 25.15 -30.65
CA ASP A 78 18.71 25.90 -31.17
C ASP A 78 17.44 25.42 -30.46
N LYS A 79 16.84 26.32 -29.67
CA LYS A 79 15.61 26.05 -28.91
C LYS A 79 14.42 25.70 -29.81
N ALA A 80 14.36 26.22 -31.04
CA ALA A 80 13.27 25.90 -31.97
C ALA A 80 13.38 24.47 -32.50
N GLU A 81 14.58 24.03 -32.85
CA GLU A 81 14.83 22.65 -33.31
C GLU A 81 14.73 21.64 -32.15
N LEU A 82 15.25 21.98 -30.97
CA LEU A 82 15.05 21.17 -29.75
C LEU A 82 13.56 20.93 -29.49
N LEU A 83 12.73 21.98 -29.61
CA LEU A 83 11.29 21.84 -29.42
C LEU A 83 10.66 20.87 -30.44
N LYS A 84 11.10 20.89 -31.70
CA LYS A 84 10.63 19.93 -32.72
C LYS A 84 11.03 18.49 -32.35
N VAL A 85 12.27 18.28 -31.89
CA VAL A 85 12.76 16.97 -31.43
C VAL A 85 11.93 16.46 -30.25
N LEU A 86 11.70 17.30 -29.22
CA LEU A 86 10.90 16.93 -28.04
C LEU A 86 9.43 16.62 -28.39
N ASN A 87 8.83 17.38 -29.31
CA ASN A 87 7.48 17.11 -29.78
C ASN A 87 7.44 15.78 -30.55
N LYS A 88 8.41 15.51 -31.44
CA LYS A 88 8.52 14.24 -32.15
C LYS A 88 8.68 13.06 -31.18
N PHE A 89 9.56 13.21 -30.18
CA PHE A 89 9.76 12.22 -29.11
C PHE A 89 8.45 11.88 -28.39
N SER A 90 7.72 12.89 -27.91
CA SER A 90 6.46 12.68 -27.16
C SER A 90 5.31 12.09 -28.01
N GLN A 91 5.38 12.20 -29.34
CA GLN A 91 4.35 11.68 -30.25
C GLN A 91 4.58 10.23 -30.65
N LYS A 92 5.82 9.72 -30.62
CA LYS A 92 6.15 8.35 -31.02
C LYS A 92 5.40 7.32 -30.17
N ARG A 93 4.83 6.33 -30.84
CA ARG A 93 4.04 5.27 -30.19
C ARG A 93 4.92 4.38 -29.32
N GLU A 94 6.13 4.10 -29.78
CA GLU A 94 7.12 3.27 -29.10
C GLU A 94 7.50 3.88 -27.75
N ILE A 95 7.72 5.20 -27.71
CA ILE A 95 8.00 5.95 -26.48
C ILE A 95 6.81 5.87 -25.50
N LYS A 96 5.58 6.06 -25.98
CA LYS A 96 4.38 5.95 -25.13
C LYS A 96 4.20 4.54 -24.55
N MET A 97 4.49 3.50 -25.33
CA MET A 97 4.46 2.12 -24.84
C MET A 97 5.54 1.89 -23.78
N LEU A 98 6.76 2.37 -24.03
CA LEU A 98 7.87 2.24 -23.08
C LEU A 98 7.60 2.99 -21.76
N CYS A 99 6.91 4.14 -21.80
CA CYS A 99 6.41 4.80 -20.60
C CYS A 99 5.46 3.92 -19.79
N MET A 100 4.49 3.25 -20.44
CA MET A 100 3.54 2.36 -19.77
C MET A 100 4.23 1.17 -19.10
N GLU A 101 5.24 0.60 -19.76
CA GLU A 101 6.07 -0.48 -19.20
C GLU A 101 6.84 -0.03 -17.95
N ASN A 102 7.16 1.26 -17.85
CA ASN A 102 7.82 1.88 -16.70
C ASN A 102 6.83 2.48 -15.68
N GLY A 103 5.55 2.13 -15.74
CA GLY A 103 4.54 2.52 -14.76
C GLY A 103 3.97 3.94 -14.94
N LEU A 104 4.32 4.63 -16.03
CA LEU A 104 3.71 5.91 -16.41
C LEU A 104 2.46 5.64 -17.25
N ASP A 105 1.28 5.81 -16.68
CA ASP A 105 0.03 5.77 -17.44
C ASP A 105 -0.15 7.04 -18.29
N ILE A 106 -1.24 7.11 -19.07
CA ILE A 106 -1.50 8.24 -19.98
C ILE A 106 -1.55 9.57 -19.22
N TYR A 107 -2.06 9.57 -17.99
CA TYR A 107 -2.17 10.78 -17.17
C TYR A 107 -0.79 11.27 -16.70
N LEU A 108 0.02 10.39 -16.10
CA LEU A 108 1.38 10.71 -15.65
C LEU A 108 2.29 11.05 -16.83
N GLN A 109 2.13 10.37 -17.97
CA GLN A 109 2.85 10.68 -19.21
C GLN A 109 2.66 12.13 -19.63
N GLN A 110 1.41 12.60 -19.70
CA GLN A 110 1.13 13.99 -20.12
C GLN A 110 1.81 15.01 -19.20
N GLN A 111 1.78 14.78 -17.90
CA GLN A 111 2.44 15.66 -16.92
C GLN A 111 3.97 15.59 -16.99
N ALA A 112 4.52 14.39 -17.11
CA ALA A 112 5.96 14.16 -17.23
C ALA A 112 6.52 14.80 -18.50
N PHE A 113 5.88 14.62 -19.66
CA PHE A 113 6.31 15.25 -20.92
C PHE A 113 6.21 16.77 -20.86
N ALA A 114 5.12 17.32 -20.32
CA ALA A 114 4.97 18.76 -20.17
C ALA A 114 6.07 19.36 -19.25
N SER A 115 6.37 18.68 -18.15
CA SER A 115 7.42 19.08 -17.22
C SER A 115 8.82 18.95 -17.83
N PHE A 116 9.12 17.84 -18.50
CA PHE A 116 10.42 17.62 -19.15
C PHE A 116 10.67 18.61 -20.28
N ARG A 117 9.64 18.90 -21.10
CA ARG A 117 9.71 19.94 -22.12
C ARG A 117 9.99 21.31 -21.49
N ARG A 118 9.30 21.66 -20.41
CA ARG A 118 9.55 22.92 -19.70
C ARG A 118 10.98 22.99 -19.19
N TYR A 119 11.45 21.95 -18.52
CA TYR A 119 12.81 21.83 -18.03
C TYR A 119 13.85 22.03 -19.15
N CYS A 120 13.69 21.35 -20.28
CA CYS A 120 14.62 21.47 -21.41
C CYS A 120 14.66 22.87 -22.04
N MET A 121 13.56 23.63 -21.98
CA MET A 121 13.43 24.94 -22.63
C MET A 121 13.83 26.10 -21.72
N GLU A 122 13.56 25.97 -20.41
CA GLU A 122 13.76 27.01 -19.41
C GLU A 122 15.07 26.88 -18.63
N ALA A 123 15.68 25.68 -18.58
CA ALA A 123 16.97 25.51 -17.91
C ALA A 123 18.06 26.38 -18.59
N GLU A 124 18.86 27.05 -17.76
CA GLU A 124 20.03 27.81 -18.21
C GLU A 124 21.11 26.87 -18.74
N ASN A 125 21.41 25.81 -17.99
CA ASN A 125 22.32 24.74 -18.37
C ASN A 125 21.58 23.41 -18.27
N LEU A 126 21.68 22.61 -19.34
CA LEU A 126 21.25 21.21 -19.32
C LEU A 126 22.40 20.33 -18.82
N PRO A 127 22.10 19.19 -18.18
CA PRO A 127 23.09 18.15 -17.93
C PRO A 127 23.87 17.84 -19.21
N ALA A 128 25.20 17.74 -19.11
CA ALA A 128 26.08 17.63 -20.27
C ALA A 128 25.75 16.42 -21.15
N ASP A 129 25.39 15.30 -20.54
CA ASP A 129 24.97 14.06 -21.20
C ASP A 129 23.70 14.24 -22.04
N LEU A 130 22.68 14.89 -21.48
CA LEU A 130 21.46 15.26 -22.21
C LEU A 130 21.75 16.26 -23.33
N HIS A 131 22.59 17.26 -23.06
CA HIS A 131 22.95 18.28 -24.05
C HIS A 131 23.65 17.67 -25.28
N ILE A 132 24.66 16.82 -25.05
CA ILE A 132 25.40 16.14 -26.12
C ILE A 132 24.44 15.26 -26.93
N THR A 133 23.59 14.47 -26.25
CA THR A 133 22.62 13.59 -26.91
C THR A 133 21.68 14.38 -27.83
N VAL A 134 21.17 15.53 -27.37
CA VAL A 134 20.31 16.38 -28.19
C VAL A 134 21.10 16.95 -29.38
N SER A 135 22.34 17.39 -29.17
CA SER A 135 23.18 17.94 -30.25
C SER A 135 23.43 16.90 -31.35
N ASP A 136 23.75 15.66 -30.98
CA ASP A 136 23.93 14.55 -31.93
C ASP A 136 22.65 14.27 -32.72
N ILE A 137 21.48 14.30 -32.07
CA ILE A 137 20.18 14.13 -32.75
C ILE A 137 19.93 15.28 -33.75
N LEU A 138 20.25 16.52 -33.37
CA LEU A 138 20.08 17.69 -34.25
C LEU A 138 21.01 17.63 -35.47
N GLN A 139 22.21 17.07 -35.30
CA GLN A 139 23.18 16.87 -36.37
C GLN A 139 22.92 15.60 -37.20
N GLY A 140 21.92 14.79 -36.83
CA GLY A 140 21.59 13.53 -37.49
C GLY A 140 22.51 12.35 -37.14
N ALA A 141 23.36 12.52 -36.12
CA ALA A 141 24.26 11.49 -35.58
C ALA A 141 23.62 10.65 -34.46
N GLY A 142 22.42 11.01 -33.99
CA GLY A 142 21.68 10.30 -32.94
C GLY A 142 20.23 9.98 -33.30
N HIS A 143 19.61 9.07 -32.55
CA HIS A 143 18.20 8.75 -32.71
C HIS A 143 17.34 9.42 -31.64
N VAL A 144 16.11 9.82 -31.99
CA VAL A 144 15.19 10.54 -31.07
C VAL A 144 14.90 9.75 -29.79
N ASP A 145 14.98 8.42 -29.86
CA ASP A 145 14.69 7.54 -28.72
C ASP A 145 15.79 7.59 -27.65
N ASP A 146 16.99 8.10 -27.99
CA ASP A 146 18.12 8.24 -27.07
C ASP A 146 17.83 9.27 -25.96
N ILE A 147 16.76 10.06 -26.10
CA ILE A 147 16.24 10.98 -25.07
C ILE A 147 15.55 10.21 -23.92
N PHE A 148 15.06 8.99 -24.17
CA PHE A 148 14.20 8.28 -23.23
C PHE A 148 14.80 8.05 -21.83
N PRO A 149 16.06 7.63 -21.67
CA PRO A 149 16.66 7.44 -20.34
C PRO A 149 16.66 8.72 -19.50
N TYR A 150 16.94 9.87 -20.13
CA TYR A 150 16.93 11.17 -19.48
C TYR A 150 15.51 11.62 -19.12
N PHE A 151 14.57 11.41 -20.02
CA PHE A 151 13.14 11.64 -19.76
C PHE A 151 12.64 10.79 -18.58
N LEU A 152 12.99 9.50 -18.54
CA LEU A 152 12.56 8.59 -17.48
C LEU A 152 13.17 8.99 -16.13
N ARG A 153 14.45 9.41 -16.11
CA ARG A 153 15.09 9.97 -14.91
C ARG A 153 14.35 11.20 -14.41
N HIS A 154 13.98 12.12 -15.30
CA HIS A 154 13.17 13.29 -14.96
C HIS A 154 11.79 12.91 -14.44
N ALA A 155 11.12 11.96 -15.09
CA ALA A 155 9.82 11.45 -14.67
C ALA A 155 9.84 10.86 -13.26
N LYS A 156 10.90 10.12 -12.90
CA LYS A 156 11.11 9.59 -11.55
C LYS A 156 11.35 10.68 -10.50
N GLN A 157 11.98 11.79 -10.85
CA GLN A 157 12.11 12.94 -9.95
C GLN A 157 10.76 13.63 -9.71
N ILE A 158 9.92 13.75 -10.75
CA ILE A 158 8.56 14.30 -10.63
C ILE A 158 7.66 13.36 -9.82
N PHE A 159 7.81 12.06 -10.04
CA PHE A 159 6.97 11.01 -9.49
C PHE A 159 7.83 9.95 -8.78
N PRO A 160 8.31 10.22 -7.55
CA PRO A 160 9.23 9.31 -6.85
C PRO A 160 8.67 7.92 -6.58
N HIS A 161 7.33 7.77 -6.55
CA HIS A 161 6.68 6.49 -6.36
C HIS A 161 7.01 5.46 -7.46
N LEU A 162 7.44 5.91 -8.64
CA LEU A 162 7.84 5.03 -9.75
C LEU A 162 9.05 4.17 -9.38
N ASP A 163 9.94 4.66 -8.51
CA ASP A 163 11.13 3.91 -8.07
C ASP A 163 10.85 2.94 -6.91
N CYS A 164 9.82 3.19 -6.12
CA CYS A 164 9.57 2.46 -4.87
C CYS A 164 8.19 1.79 -4.80
N MET A 165 7.51 1.60 -5.94
CA MET A 165 6.17 1.01 -5.97
C MET A 165 6.11 -0.37 -5.31
N ASP A 166 7.13 -1.21 -5.49
CA ASP A 166 7.17 -2.52 -4.86
C ASP A 166 7.40 -2.45 -3.35
N ASP A 167 8.12 -1.44 -2.86
CA ASP A 167 8.29 -1.24 -1.43
C ASP A 167 7.00 -0.70 -0.80
N LEU A 168 6.30 0.21 -1.49
CA LEU A 168 4.97 0.65 -1.08
C LEU A 168 3.99 -0.52 -0.98
N LYS A 169 4.01 -1.47 -1.93
CA LYS A 169 3.21 -2.70 -1.86
C LYS A 169 3.57 -3.55 -0.65
N LYS A 170 4.86 -3.72 -0.34
CA LYS A 170 5.31 -4.51 0.83
C LYS A 170 4.88 -3.85 2.14
N ILE A 171 5.05 -2.53 2.27
CA ILE A 171 4.69 -1.78 3.48
C ILE A 171 3.17 -1.81 3.71
N SER A 172 2.39 -1.76 2.62
CA SER A 172 0.92 -1.80 2.67
C SER A 172 0.34 -3.22 2.58
N ASP A 173 1.17 -4.26 2.72
CA ASP A 173 0.69 -5.64 2.73
C ASP A 173 0.02 -5.98 4.07
N LEU A 174 -1.31 -5.86 4.10
CA LEU A 174 -2.11 -6.14 5.29
C LEU A 174 -2.77 -7.52 5.27
N ARG A 175 -2.27 -8.49 4.48
CA ARG A 175 -2.93 -9.79 4.27
C ARG A 175 -2.94 -10.73 5.47
N THR A 176 -2.03 -10.56 6.44
CA THR A 176 -1.91 -11.46 7.60
C THR A 176 -1.97 -10.73 8.96
N PRO A 177 -3.10 -10.08 9.32
CA PRO A 177 -3.19 -9.29 10.55
C PRO A 177 -2.94 -10.09 11.83
N ALA A 178 -3.23 -11.40 11.82
CA ALA A 178 -2.98 -12.28 12.96
C ALA A 178 -1.50 -12.36 13.36
N ASN A 179 -0.58 -12.16 12.40
CA ASN A 179 0.87 -12.19 12.60
C ASN A 179 1.41 -10.90 13.22
N TRP A 180 0.64 -9.82 13.22
CA TRP A 180 1.03 -8.57 13.87
C TRP A 180 1.07 -8.67 15.41
N TYR A 181 0.52 -9.76 15.97
CA TYR A 181 0.39 -9.99 17.41
C TYR A 181 1.13 -11.25 17.86
N PRO A 182 2.48 -11.28 17.83
CA PRO A 182 3.28 -12.48 18.14
C PRO A 182 3.04 -13.00 19.56
N ASN A 183 2.96 -12.12 20.56
CA ASN A 183 2.70 -12.52 21.96
C ASN A 183 1.36 -13.25 22.11
N ALA A 184 0.33 -12.78 21.41
CA ALA A 184 -0.98 -13.43 21.39
C ALA A 184 -0.99 -14.74 20.58
N ARG A 185 -0.03 -14.97 19.68
CA ARG A 185 0.17 -16.24 18.95
C ARG A 185 0.98 -17.25 19.74
N ALA A 186 1.83 -16.79 20.67
CA ALA A 186 2.69 -17.65 21.48
C ALA A 186 1.95 -18.37 22.63
N ILE A 187 0.73 -17.94 22.98
CA ILE A 187 -0.06 -18.51 24.07
C ILE A 187 -1.33 -19.21 23.56
N ASN A 188 -1.80 -20.22 24.29
CA ASN A 188 -3.08 -20.85 24.01
C ASN A 188 -4.24 -19.92 24.45
N ARG A 189 -5.12 -19.54 23.52
CA ARG A 189 -6.25 -18.64 23.79
C ARG A 189 -7.56 -19.29 23.38
N LYS A 190 -8.55 -19.18 24.27
CA LYS A 190 -9.92 -19.64 24.02
C LYS A 190 -10.84 -18.45 23.82
N ILE A 191 -11.55 -18.41 22.70
CA ILE A 191 -12.56 -17.38 22.41
C ILE A 191 -13.91 -17.90 22.92
N ILE A 192 -14.59 -17.08 23.74
CA ILE A 192 -15.94 -17.35 24.22
C ILE A 192 -16.83 -16.22 23.72
N PHE A 193 -17.81 -16.57 22.88
CA PHE A 193 -18.73 -15.61 22.29
C PHE A 193 -20.08 -15.63 23.01
N HIS A 194 -20.38 -14.58 23.78
CA HIS A 194 -21.65 -14.42 24.48
C HIS A 194 -22.69 -13.76 23.55
N SER A 195 -23.36 -14.58 22.73
CA SER A 195 -24.40 -14.10 21.79
C SER A 195 -25.75 -13.91 22.47
N GLY A 196 -26.47 -12.85 22.10
CA GLY A 196 -27.84 -12.60 22.57
C GLY A 196 -28.29 -11.15 22.32
N PRO A 197 -29.61 -10.86 22.38
CA PRO A 197 -30.13 -9.50 22.23
C PRO A 197 -29.69 -8.57 23.37
N THR A 198 -29.98 -7.28 23.27
CA THR A 198 -29.77 -6.35 24.39
C THR A 198 -30.55 -6.83 25.63
N ASN A 199 -30.03 -6.53 26.82
CA ASN A 199 -30.65 -6.91 28.10
C ASN A 199 -30.83 -8.43 28.35
N SER A 200 -30.08 -9.30 27.66
CA SER A 200 -30.15 -10.76 27.81
C SER A 200 -29.16 -11.35 28.85
N GLY A 201 -28.54 -10.52 29.70
CA GLY A 201 -27.55 -10.98 30.68
C GLY A 201 -26.17 -11.37 30.12
N LYS A 202 -25.92 -11.25 28.81
CA LYS A 202 -24.64 -11.65 28.18
C LYS A 202 -23.41 -10.95 28.79
N THR A 203 -23.51 -9.64 28.99
CA THR A 203 -22.43 -8.82 29.57
C THR A 203 -22.20 -9.17 31.03
N TYR A 204 -23.27 -9.48 31.76
CA TYR A 204 -23.19 -9.84 33.18
C TYR A 204 -22.29 -11.06 33.39
N HIS A 205 -22.52 -12.15 32.66
CA HIS A 205 -21.68 -13.35 32.79
C HIS A 205 -20.20 -13.13 32.44
N ALA A 206 -19.92 -12.32 31.41
CA ALA A 206 -18.55 -11.96 31.06
C ALA A 206 -17.88 -11.11 32.16
N MET A 207 -18.63 -10.19 32.76
CA MET A 207 -18.15 -9.33 33.84
C MET A 207 -17.89 -10.11 35.14
N GLU A 208 -18.75 -11.06 35.52
CA GLU A 208 -18.49 -11.91 36.69
C GLU A 208 -17.20 -12.72 36.53
N ARG A 209 -16.93 -13.23 35.30
CA ARG A 209 -15.67 -13.91 35.01
C ARG A 209 -14.45 -13.00 35.08
N PHE A 210 -14.60 -11.75 34.62
CA PHE A 210 -13.55 -10.71 34.69
C PHE A 210 -13.22 -10.37 36.15
N LEU A 211 -14.22 -10.09 36.99
CA LEU A 211 -14.03 -9.71 38.39
C LEU A 211 -13.36 -10.81 39.23
N THR A 212 -13.67 -12.08 38.93
CA THR A 212 -13.12 -13.25 39.63
C THR A 212 -11.77 -13.74 39.09
N ALA A 213 -11.27 -13.18 37.98
CA ALA A 213 -9.97 -13.54 37.44
C ALA A 213 -8.82 -12.95 38.28
N LYS A 214 -7.61 -13.51 38.16
CA LYS A 214 -6.41 -12.95 38.82
C LYS A 214 -5.96 -11.63 38.19
N SER A 215 -6.19 -11.48 36.90
CA SER A 215 -5.96 -10.29 36.08
C SER A 215 -6.98 -10.26 34.95
N GLY A 216 -7.23 -9.08 34.39
CA GLY A 216 -8.17 -8.96 33.28
C GLY A 216 -8.20 -7.58 32.64
N VAL A 217 -8.61 -7.52 31.38
CA VAL A 217 -8.88 -6.27 30.68
C VAL A 217 -10.34 -6.23 30.20
N TYR A 218 -11.02 -5.13 30.49
CA TYR A 218 -12.31 -4.79 29.89
C TYR A 218 -12.10 -3.76 28.79
N CYS A 219 -12.55 -4.09 27.57
CA CYS A 219 -12.48 -3.22 26.39
C CYS A 219 -13.86 -2.67 26.07
N GLY A 220 -14.15 -1.44 26.50
CA GLY A 220 -15.41 -0.76 26.25
C GLY A 220 -15.43 -0.02 24.90
N PRO A 221 -16.58 0.03 24.19
CA PRO A 221 -16.72 0.83 22.97
C PRO A 221 -16.95 2.32 23.25
N LEU A 222 -17.23 2.68 24.51
CA LEU A 222 -17.52 4.05 24.94
C LEU A 222 -16.79 4.34 26.24
N LYS A 223 -16.37 5.60 26.39
CA LYS A 223 -15.79 6.12 27.63
C LYS A 223 -16.67 5.86 28.84
N LEU A 224 -17.97 6.14 28.73
CA LEU A 224 -18.94 5.93 29.82
C LEU A 224 -18.95 4.49 30.33
N LEU A 225 -18.83 3.50 29.42
CA LEU A 225 -18.81 2.09 29.80
C LEU A 225 -17.49 1.68 30.46
N ALA A 226 -16.36 2.21 29.98
CA ALA A 226 -15.07 2.00 30.62
C ALA A 226 -15.07 2.57 32.05
N THR A 227 -15.60 3.79 32.23
CA THR A 227 -15.76 4.43 33.54
C THR A 227 -16.72 3.66 34.44
N GLU A 228 -17.86 3.19 33.92
CA GLU A 228 -18.83 2.39 34.66
C GLU A 228 -18.21 1.09 35.20
N VAL A 229 -17.47 0.36 34.35
CA VAL A 229 -16.81 -0.89 34.75
C VAL A 229 -15.68 -0.63 35.74
N PHE A 230 -14.91 0.45 35.56
CA PHE A 230 -13.90 0.89 36.53
C PHE A 230 -14.52 1.09 37.92
N HIS A 231 -15.59 1.88 38.04
CA HIS A 231 -16.24 2.12 39.32
C HIS A 231 -16.82 0.84 39.91
N LYS A 232 -17.60 0.08 39.14
CA LYS A 232 -18.21 -1.18 39.60
C LYS A 232 -17.19 -2.22 40.06
N SER A 233 -16.04 -2.30 39.40
CA SER A 233 -14.99 -3.27 39.78
C SER A 233 -14.37 -2.91 41.12
N ASN A 234 -14.01 -1.63 41.30
CA ASN A 234 -13.42 -1.14 42.54
C ASN A 234 -14.42 -1.17 43.71
N GLU A 235 -15.70 -0.84 43.47
CA GLU A 235 -16.78 -0.97 44.47
C GLU A 235 -16.97 -2.42 44.94
N ARG A 236 -16.73 -3.39 44.05
CA ARG A 236 -16.79 -4.83 44.36
C ARG A 236 -15.49 -5.39 44.93
N GLY A 237 -14.49 -4.54 45.21
CA GLY A 237 -13.21 -4.93 45.81
C GLY A 237 -12.15 -5.44 44.84
N THR A 238 -12.40 -5.40 43.52
CA THR A 238 -11.40 -5.72 42.50
C THR A 238 -10.68 -4.43 42.08
N SER A 239 -9.43 -4.23 42.54
CA SER A 239 -8.62 -3.08 42.12
C SER A 239 -8.48 -3.08 40.60
N CYS A 240 -9.02 -2.04 39.95
CA CYS A 240 -9.13 -1.95 38.50
C CYS A 240 -8.76 -0.55 38.05
N ASP A 241 -7.75 -0.40 37.19
CA ASP A 241 -7.34 0.91 36.65
C ASP A 241 -8.26 1.36 35.52
N LEU A 242 -8.33 2.67 35.24
CA LEU A 242 -9.06 3.25 34.10
C LEU A 242 -8.08 3.81 33.08
N ILE A 243 -8.26 3.45 31.80
CA ILE A 243 -7.49 4.02 30.68
C ILE A 243 -8.43 4.40 29.54
N THR A 244 -8.55 5.69 29.25
CA THR A 244 -9.23 6.21 28.05
C THR A 244 -8.25 7.05 27.23
N GLY A 245 -8.71 7.60 26.11
CA GLY A 245 -7.90 8.55 25.33
C GLY A 245 -7.55 9.82 26.11
N GLU A 246 -8.42 10.25 27.04
CA GLU A 246 -8.27 11.53 27.77
C GLU A 246 -7.84 11.36 29.22
N GLU A 247 -8.07 10.21 29.85
CA GLU A 247 -7.78 10.01 31.27
C GLU A 247 -7.10 8.67 31.58
N ARG A 248 -6.24 8.68 32.60
CA ARG A 248 -5.62 7.50 33.20
C ARG A 248 -5.73 7.61 34.71
N LYS A 249 -6.32 6.61 35.36
CA LYS A 249 -6.47 6.56 36.82
C LYS A 249 -6.04 5.20 37.35
N PHE A 250 -5.14 5.22 38.31
CA PHE A 250 -4.78 4.03 39.07
C PHE A 250 -5.80 3.82 40.20
N ALA A 251 -6.23 2.58 40.41
CA ALA A 251 -7.08 2.25 41.55
C ALA A 251 -6.32 2.33 42.87
N ARG A 252 -5.01 2.06 42.84
CA ARG A 252 -4.15 2.10 44.02
C ARG A 252 -3.59 3.50 44.20
N GLY A 253 -3.72 4.04 45.41
CA GLY A 253 -3.26 5.39 45.75
C GLY A 253 -1.74 5.58 45.74
N ASP A 254 -0.98 4.48 45.65
CA ASP A 254 0.48 4.48 45.51
C ASP A 254 0.95 4.65 44.05
N GLY A 255 0.01 4.73 43.09
CA GLY A 255 0.31 4.86 41.67
C GLY A 255 0.79 3.57 41.01
N SER A 256 0.72 2.43 41.70
CA SER A 256 1.08 1.14 41.12
C SER A 256 -0.03 0.58 40.20
N PRO A 257 0.32 -0.07 39.07
CA PRO A 257 -0.67 -0.70 38.20
C PRO A 257 -1.43 -1.83 38.90
N SER A 258 -2.73 -1.88 38.66
CA SER A 258 -3.60 -2.96 39.09
C SER A 258 -3.53 -4.16 38.14
N ALA A 259 -3.91 -5.34 38.63
CA ALA A 259 -4.02 -6.54 37.80
C ALA A 259 -5.22 -6.50 36.83
N HIS A 260 -6.21 -5.64 37.11
CA HIS A 260 -7.35 -5.39 36.25
C HIS A 260 -7.28 -3.99 35.66
N VAL A 261 -7.75 -3.86 34.42
CA VAL A 261 -7.87 -2.57 33.75
C VAL A 261 -9.18 -2.51 32.97
N SER A 262 -9.85 -1.36 33.07
CA SER A 262 -11.00 -1.00 32.25
C SER A 262 -10.56 0.09 31.29
N CYS A 263 -10.72 -0.13 29.99
CA CYS A 263 -10.28 0.82 28.99
C CYS A 263 -11.24 0.96 27.82
N THR A 264 -11.11 2.04 27.05
CA THR A 264 -11.66 2.05 25.70
C THR A 264 -10.88 1.08 24.82
N VAL A 265 -11.53 0.46 23.84
CA VAL A 265 -10.94 -0.64 23.06
C VAL A 265 -9.63 -0.24 22.36
N GLU A 266 -9.52 1.01 21.92
CA GLU A 266 -8.34 1.59 21.25
C GLU A 266 -7.12 1.67 22.18
N MET A 267 -7.33 1.72 23.50
CA MET A 267 -6.28 1.88 24.51
C MET A 267 -5.83 0.53 25.10
N THR A 268 -6.35 -0.58 24.60
CA THR A 268 -6.03 -1.93 25.07
C THR A 268 -4.58 -2.29 24.79
N SER A 269 -3.85 -2.74 25.80
CA SER A 269 -2.51 -3.30 25.60
C SER A 269 -2.57 -4.67 24.93
N VAL A 270 -1.72 -4.88 23.92
CA VAL A 270 -1.57 -6.17 23.22
C VAL A 270 -0.21 -6.82 23.46
N THR A 271 0.63 -6.20 24.29
CA THR A 271 2.00 -6.66 24.57
C THR A 271 2.09 -7.56 25.79
N ASN A 272 1.24 -7.33 26.80
CA ASN A 272 1.24 -8.08 28.05
C ASN A 272 0.10 -9.12 28.04
N PRO A 273 0.41 -10.43 28.20
CA PRO A 273 -0.59 -11.50 28.33
C PRO A 273 -1.49 -11.39 29.55
#